data_AF-A0A451AUT3-F1
#
_entry.id   AF-A0A451AUT3-F1
#
_cell.length_a   1.000
_cell.length_b   1.000
_cell.length_c   1.000
_cell.angle_alpha   90.00
_cell.angle_beta   90.00
_cell.angle_gamma   90.00
#
_symmetry.space_group_name_H-M   'P 1'
#
loop_
_entity.id
_entity.type
_entity.pdbx_description
1 polymer ?
#
loop_
_entity_poly.entity_id
_entity_poly.type
_entity_poly.pdbx_seq_one_letter_code
_entity_poly.pdbx_strand_id
1 'polypeptide(L)' 'MRKRGKDLSRLQSVVKLLANGEQLSEKHKDHALVGSWRYARDCHIEPDWLLIYTMDKISLRLERTGTHSDLFRKYG' A
#
# COMPACT_ATOMS: atom_id res chain seq x y z
N MET A 1 17.73 8.79 -1.77
CA MET A 1 16.38 8.28 -2.10
C MET A 1 16.02 8.74 -3.51
N ARG A 2 15.94 7.83 -4.49
CA ARG A 2 15.57 8.21 -5.88
C ARG A 2 14.10 8.59 -5.93
N LYS A 3 13.77 9.88 -6.13
CA LYS A 3 12.42 10.32 -6.51
C LYS A 3 12.09 9.65 -7.85
N ARG A 4 11.24 8.62 -7.84
CA ARG A 4 10.89 7.83 -9.05
C ARG A 4 10.04 8.60 -10.09
N GLY A 5 9.92 9.93 -9.99
CA GLY A 5 9.01 10.71 -10.83
C GLY A 5 7.53 10.29 -10.70
N LYS A 6 7.22 9.44 -9.73
CA LYS A 6 5.88 8.96 -9.44
C LYS A 6 5.07 10.09 -8.83
N ASP A 7 3.83 10.24 -9.29
CA ASP A 7 2.94 11.28 -8.82
C ASP A 7 2.52 10.99 -7.37
N LEU A 8 3.16 11.67 -6.42
CA LEU A 8 2.89 11.54 -4.99
C LEU A 8 1.45 11.93 -4.64
N SER A 9 0.75 12.70 -5.48
CA SER A 9 -0.65 13.03 -5.23
C SER A 9 -1.54 11.78 -5.22
N ARG A 10 -1.24 10.79 -6.07
CA ARG A 10 -1.98 9.50 -6.13
C ARG A 10 -1.86 8.73 -4.83
N LEU A 11 -0.62 8.65 -4.32
CA LEU A 11 -0.35 8.02 -3.02
C LEU A 11 -1.07 8.77 -1.90
N GLN A 12 -0.99 10.11 -1.87
CA GLN A 12 -1.65 10.93 -0.87
C GLN A 12 -3.17 10.77 -0.89
N SER A 13 -3.79 10.68 -2.07
CA SER A 13 -5.23 10.45 -2.21
C SER A 13 -5.63 9.11 -1.59
N VAL A 14 -4.90 8.03 -1.87
CA VAL A 14 -5.19 6.71 -1.29
C VAL A 14 -4.99 6.72 0.23
N VAL A 15 -3.91 7.33 0.72
CA VAL A 15 -3.65 7.45 2.17
C VAL A 15 -4.75 8.24 2.88
N LYS A 16 -5.27 9.31 2.26
CA LYS A 16 -6.39 10.08 2.83
C LYS A 16 -7.67 9.25 2.94
N LEU A 17 -8.02 8.49 1.88
CA LEU A 17 -9.17 7.60 1.91
C LEU A 17 -9.04 6.58 3.06
N LEU A 18 -7.87 5.94 3.17
CA LEU A 18 -7.59 5.00 4.26
C LEU A 18 -7.66 5.67 5.65
N ALA A 19 -7.09 6.85 5.80
CA ALA A 19 -7.08 7.58 7.06
C ALA A 19 -8.49 8.04 7.50
N ASN A 20 -9.39 8.29 6.54
CA ASN A 20 -10.79 8.59 6.79
C ASN A 20 -11.63 7.34 7.08
N GLY A 21 -11.05 6.13 6.99
CA GLY A 21 -11.80 4.87 7.10
C GLY A 21 -12.68 4.59 5.88
N GLU A 22 -12.44 5.25 4.75
CA GLU A 22 -13.17 5.02 3.51
C GLU A 22 -12.68 3.73 2.83
N GLN A 23 -13.62 2.97 2.27
CA GLN A 23 -13.28 1.75 1.55
C GLN A 23 -12.61 2.10 0.22
N LEU A 24 -11.45 1.49 -0.05
CA LEU A 24 -10.80 1.62 -1.34
C LEU A 24 -11.63 0.93 -2.43
N SER A 25 -11.77 1.60 -3.58
CA SER A 25 -12.39 0.99 -4.76
C SER A 25 -11.61 -0.23 -5.24
N GLU A 26 -12.33 -1.19 -5.84
CA GLU A 26 -11.79 -2.48 -6.31
C GLU A 26 -10.55 -2.36 -7.22
N LYS A 27 -10.41 -1.23 -7.93
CA LYS A 27 -9.23 -0.94 -8.77
C LYS A 27 -7.91 -0.94 -8.00
N HIS A 28 -7.94 -0.63 -6.70
CA HIS A 28 -6.75 -0.65 -5.85
C HIS A 28 -6.43 -2.06 -5.35
N LYS A 29 -7.27 -3.07 -5.64
CA LYS A 29 -7.03 -4.47 -5.26
C LYS A 29 -6.60 -4.63 -3.80
N ASP A 30 -7.22 -3.87 -2.90
CA ASP A 30 -6.88 -3.90 -1.49
C ASP A 30 -7.18 -5.29 -0.90
N HIS A 31 -6.16 -5.96 -0.39
CA HIS A 31 -6.30 -7.27 0.22
C HIS A 31 -5.39 -7.44 1.43
N ALA A 32 -5.79 -8.34 2.34
CA ALA A 32 -4.94 -8.72 3.46
C ALA A 32 -3.81 -9.61 2.96
N LEU A 33 -2.58 -9.33 3.43
CA LEU A 33 -1.45 -10.20 3.20
C LEU A 33 -1.61 -11.50 4.00
N VAL A 34 -1.02 -12.59 3.49
CA VAL A 34 -1.09 -13.91 4.12
C VAL A 34 0.14 -14.22 4.99
N GLY A 35 0.03 -15.22 5.86
CA GLY A 35 1.13 -15.72 6.68
C GLY A 35 1.47 -14.80 7.88
N SER A 36 2.76 -14.54 8.10
CA SER A 36 3.23 -13.68 9.20
C SER A 36 2.78 -12.22 9.07
N TRP A 37 2.31 -11.83 7.88
CA TRP A 37 1.85 -10.48 7.56
C TRP A 37 0.33 -10.33 7.60
N ARG A 38 -0.39 -11.24 8.29
CA ARG A 38 -1.87 -11.25 8.38
C ARG A 38 -2.52 -9.94 8.84
N TYR A 39 -1.76 -9.09 9.54
CA TYR A 39 -2.22 -7.80 10.05
C TYR A 39 -1.92 -6.64 9.08
N ALA A 40 -1.12 -6.90 8.05
CA ALA A 40 -0.82 -5.97 6.99
C ALA A 40 -1.72 -6.22 5.78
N ARG A 41 -2.00 -5.14 5.08
CA ARG A 41 -2.74 -5.12 3.82
C ARG A 41 -1.85 -4.56 2.73
N ASP A 42 -2.09 -4.96 1.50
CA ASP A 42 -1.48 -4.35 0.33
C ASP A 42 -2.55 -3.84 -0.63
N CYS A 43 -2.27 -2.69 -1.22
CA CYS A 43 -3.11 -2.10 -2.25
C CYS A 43 -2.25 -1.48 -3.36
N HIS A 44 -2.81 -1.46 -4.56
CA HIS A 44 -2.22 -0.88 -5.76
C HIS A 44 -2.59 0.59 -5.87
N ILE A 45 -1.58 1.46 -5.83
CA ILE A 45 -1.68 2.87 -6.24
C ILE A 45 -1.70 2.95 -7.77
N GLU A 46 -0.91 2.10 -8.43
CA GLU A 46 -0.85 1.89 -9.88
C GLU A 46 -0.59 0.40 -10.18
N PRO A 47 -0.72 -0.06 -11.44
CA PRO A 47 -0.48 -1.46 -11.80
C PRO A 47 0.85 -2.03 -11.28
N ASP A 48 1.92 -1.24 -11.25
CA ASP A 48 3.22 -1.61 -10.66
C ASP A 48 3.67 -0.65 -9.55
N TRP A 49 2.73 -0.18 -8.73
CA TRP A 49 3.02 0.60 -7.53
C TRP A 49 2.11 0.17 -6.39
N LEU A 50 2.70 -0.45 -5.39
CA LEU A 50 2.03 -0.99 -4.23
C LEU A 50 2.30 -0.16 -2.98
N LEU A 51 1.34 -0.15 -2.07
CA LEU A 51 1.44 0.33 -0.71
C LEU A 51 1.07 -0.82 0.23
N ILE A 52 2.00 -1.19 1.10
CA ILE A 52 1.76 -2.09 2.23
C ILE A 52 1.51 -1.21 3.46
N TYR A 53 0.41 -1.47 4.15
CA TYR A 53 0.01 -0.70 5.32
C TYR A 53 -0.61 -1.61 6.40
N THR A 54 -0.54 -1.16 7.63
CA THR A 54 -1.29 -1.72 8.77
C THR A 54 -2.24 -0.65 9.28
N MET A 55 -3.42 -1.05 9.74
CA MET A 55 -4.44 -0.12 10.22
C MET A 55 -5.16 -0.72 11.42
N ASP A 56 -5.36 0.08 12.45
CA ASP A 56 -6.21 -0.21 13.59
C ASP A 56 -7.35 0.83 13.70
N LYS A 57 -8.07 0.85 14.81
CA LYS A 57 -9.23 1.75 14.99
C LYS A 57 -8.86 3.25 15.05
N ILE A 58 -7.61 3.57 15.37
CA ILE A 58 -7.16 4.93 15.68
C ILE A 58 -5.89 5.33 14.90
N SER A 59 -5.24 4.39 14.22
CA SER A 59 -3.98 4.62 13.53
C SER A 59 -3.89 3.90 12.19
N LEU A 60 -3.31 4.60 11.21
CA LEU A 60 -2.90 4.08 9.91
C LEU A 60 -1.38 4.19 9.82
N ARG A 61 -0.70 3.05 9.61
CA ARG A 61 0.74 2.98 9.47
C ARG A 61 1.11 2.52 8.06
N LEU A 62 1.87 3.35 7.36
CA LEU A 62 2.42 3.04 6.04
C LEU A 62 3.72 2.27 6.23
N GLU A 63 3.71 0.96 5.96
CA GLU A 63 4.86 0.09 6.19
C GLU A 63 5.90 0.26 5.08
N ARG A 64 5.48 0.07 3.83
CA ARG A 64 6.36 0.10 2.65
C ARG A 64 5.59 0.50 1.40
N THR A 65 6.29 1.12 0.45
CA THR A 65 5.75 1.36 -0.89
C THR A 65 6.83 1.17 -1.95
N GLY A 66 6.46 0.61 -3.10
CA GLY A 66 7.42 0.20 -4.12
C GLY A 66 6.75 -0.54 -5.28
N THR A 67 7.54 -1.06 -6.21
CA THR A 67 7.04 -1.98 -7.25
C THR A 67 6.88 -3.38 -6.67
N HIS A 68 6.27 -4.30 -7.43
CA HIS A 68 6.19 -5.71 -7.00
C HIS A 68 7.57 -6.29 -6.73
N SER A 69 8.55 -5.97 -7.58
CA SER A 69 9.92 -6.45 -7.42
C SER A 69 10.64 -5.87 -6.21
N ASP A 70 10.33 -4.63 -5.79
CA ASP A 70 10.97 -4.03 -4.61
C ASP A 70 10.44 -4.65 -3.31
N LEU A 71 9.15 -4.98 -3.28
CA LEU A 71 8.46 -5.42 -2.06
C LEU A 71 8.47 -6.94 -1.89
N PHE A 72 8.42 -7.70 -2.99
CA PHE A 72 8.26 -9.16 -2.98
C PHE A 72 9.41 -9.92 -3.61
N ARG A 73 10.60 -9.31 -3.75
CA ARG A 73 11.79 -10.07 -4.16
C ARG A 73 12.06 -11.19 -3.15
N LYS A 74 11.66 -12.41 -3.51
CA LYS A 74 12.17 -13.63 -2.91
C LYS A 74 13.69 -13.61 -3.07
N TYR A 75 14.39 -13.95 -1.98
CA TYR A 75 15.79 -14.36 -2.01
C TYR A 75 16.02 -15.23 -3.25
N GLY A 76 16.86 -14.74 -4.16
CA GLY A 76 17.47 -15.57 -5.20
C GLY A 76 18.57 -16.39 -4.58
#